data_AF-A0A5E4MI52-F1
#
_entry.id   AF-A0A5E4MI52-F1
#
_cell.length_a   1.000
_cell.length_b   1.000
_cell.length_c   1.000
_cell.angle_alpha   90.00
_cell.angle_beta   90.00
_cell.angle_gamma   90.00
#
_symmetry.space_group_name_H-M   'P 1'
#
loop_
_entity.id
_entity.type
_entity.pdbx_description
1 polymer ?
#
loop_
_entity_poly.entity_id
_entity_poly.type
_entity_poly.pdbx_seq_one_letter_code
_entity_poly.pdbx_strand_id
1 'polypeptide(L)' 'MIATKGLQLMRSFSTTAARNSHGYGGPGRNLPFDIYSKYKFTALLALYFSSGFGLPFLMVRYVKHRSL' A
#
# COMPACT_ATOMS: atom_id res chain seq x y z
N MET A 1 -26.11 -19.74 31.32
CA MET A 1 -25.88 -18.45 30.64
C MET A 1 -24.51 -17.81 30.91
N ILE A 2 -23.81 -18.12 32.01
CA ILE A 2 -22.48 -17.55 32.32
C ILE A 2 -21.36 -18.15 31.44
N ALA A 3 -21.41 -19.47 31.18
CA ALA A 3 -20.45 -20.16 30.32
C ALA A 3 -20.43 -19.61 28.87
N THR A 4 -21.60 -19.24 28.33
CA THR A 4 -21.71 -18.64 27.00
C THR A 4 -21.07 -17.26 26.91
N LYS A 5 -21.20 -16.43 27.96
CA LYS A 5 -20.54 -15.11 28.04
C LYS A 5 -19.02 -15.22 28.15
N GLY A 6 -18.52 -16.19 28.94
CA GLY A 6 -17.08 -16.45 29.04
C GLY A 6 -16.46 -16.90 27.72
N LEU A 7 -17.11 -17.83 27.01
CA LEU A 7 -16.67 -18.27 25.69
C LEU A 7 -16.70 -17.13 24.67
N GLN A 8 -17.70 -16.25 24.74
CA GLN A 8 -17.82 -15.09 23.87
C GLN A 8 -16.71 -14.06 24.13
N LEU A 9 -16.33 -13.83 25.40
CA LEU A 9 -15.19 -12.98 25.75
C LEU A 9 -13.86 -13.54 25.25
N MET A 10 -13.62 -14.85 25.41
CA MET A 10 -12.42 -15.51 24.89
C MET A 10 -12.32 -15.40 23.36
N ARG A 11 -13.43 -15.58 22.65
CA ARG A 11 -13.50 -15.39 21.20
C ARG A 11 -13.22 -13.94 20.80
N SER A 12 -13.83 -12.97 21.48
CA SER A 12 -13.58 -11.54 21.21
C SER A 12 -12.13 -11.14 21.47
N PHE A 13 -11.52 -11.66 22.54
CA PHE A 13 -10.11 -11.44 22.84
C PHE A 13 -9.20 -12.06 21.79
N SER A 14 -9.40 -13.35 21.46
CA SER A 14 -8.62 -14.05 20.44
C SER A 14 -8.73 -13.38 19.07
N THR A 15 -9.92 -12.88 18.72
CA THR A 15 -10.16 -12.18 17.44
C THR A 15 -9.45 -10.82 17.41
N THR A 16 -9.50 -10.08 18.53
CA THR A 16 -8.78 -8.81 18.68
C THR A 16 -7.27 -9.01 18.62
N ALA A 17 -6.75 -10.04 19.28
CA ALA A 17 -5.34 -10.39 19.26
C ALA A 17 -4.88 -10.78 17.84
N ALA A 18 -5.63 -11.64 17.15
CA ALA A 18 -5.35 -12.03 15.77
C ALA A 18 -5.37 -10.84 14.79
N ARG A 19 -6.30 -9.90 14.98
CA ARG A 19 -6.39 -8.68 14.16
C ARG A 19 -5.21 -7.75 14.41
N ASN A 20 -4.77 -7.59 15.65
CA ASN A 20 -3.59 -6.78 15.98
C ASN A 20 -2.27 -7.46 15.58
N SER A 21 -2.22 -8.79 15.47
CA SER A 21 -1.03 -9.51 14.98
C SER A 21 -0.83 -9.42 13.47
N HIS A 22 -1.90 -9.20 12.68
CA HIS A 22 -1.77 -8.91 11.26
C HIS A 22 -1.35 -7.45 11.07
N GLY A 23 -0.04 -7.26 11.07
CA GLY A 23 0.66 -5.99 11.20
C GLY A 23 0.51 -5.03 10.04
N TYR A 24 -0.57 -4.26 10.07
CA TYR A 24 -0.65 -2.92 9.47
C TYR A 24 -1.10 -1.88 10.51
N GLY A 25 -0.61 -2.02 11.75
CA GLY A 25 -0.89 -1.07 12.82
C GLY A 25 -0.15 0.25 12.60
N GLY A 26 -0.89 1.36 12.53
CA GLY A 26 -0.33 2.71 12.45
C GLY A 26 -0.28 3.30 11.03
N PRO A 27 -0.26 4.64 10.90
CA PRO A 27 -0.29 5.32 9.61
C PRO A 27 0.85 4.88 8.69
N GLY A 28 0.52 4.52 7.44
CA GLY A 28 1.49 4.15 6.41
C GLY A 28 1.94 2.69 6.40
N ARG A 29 1.62 1.91 7.44
CA ARG A 29 2.00 0.48 7.47
C ARG A 29 1.19 -0.35 6.49
N ASN A 30 -0.03 0.06 6.17
CA ASN A 30 -0.92 -0.60 5.20
C ASN A 30 -0.57 -0.32 3.73
N LEU A 31 0.47 0.47 3.46
CA LEU A 31 0.88 0.81 2.11
C LEU A 31 1.88 -0.23 1.57
N PRO A 32 1.85 -0.53 0.27
CA PRO A 32 2.80 -1.43 -0.36
C PRO A 32 4.18 -0.80 -0.61
N PHE A 33 4.43 0.40 -0.07
CA PHE A 33 5.69 1.12 -0.19
C PHE A 33 6.03 1.87 1.10
N ASP A 34 7.32 2.11 1.31
CA ASP A 34 7.86 2.77 2.49
C ASP A 34 7.70 4.29 2.38
N ILE A 35 7.05 4.90 3.38
CA ILE A 35 6.85 6.35 3.49
C ILE A 35 7.71 7.01 4.58
N TYR A 36 8.45 6.23 5.37
CA TYR A 36 9.18 6.75 6.53
C TYR A 36 10.52 7.36 6.12
N SER A 37 11.13 6.86 5.04
CA SER A 37 12.31 7.47 4.45
C SER A 37 11.92 8.53 3.42
N LYS A 38 12.20 9.79 3.74
CA LYS A 38 11.90 10.95 2.88
C LYS A 38 12.49 10.79 1.49
N TYR A 39 13.78 10.43 1.39
CA TYR A 39 14.47 10.27 0.11
C TYR A 39 13.92 9.11 -0.72
N LYS A 40 13.67 7.95 -0.10
CA LYS A 40 13.11 6.79 -0.81
C LYS A 40 11.70 7.09 -1.31
N PHE A 41 10.87 7.70 -0.48
CA PHE A 41 9.51 8.07 -0.85
C PHE A 41 9.50 9.09 -2.00
N THR A 42 10.31 10.15 -1.92
CA THR A 42 10.40 11.15 -2.99
C THR A 42 10.91 10.54 -4.30
N ALA A 43 11.91 9.67 -4.24
CA ALA A 43 12.41 8.98 -5.44
C ALA A 43 11.33 8.08 -6.07
N LEU A 44 10.62 7.30 -5.25
CA LEU A 44 9.53 6.43 -5.71
C LEU A 44 8.38 7.24 -6.32
N LEU A 45 8.00 8.35 -5.68
CA LEU A 45 6.99 9.28 -6.14
C LEU A 45 7.36 9.87 -7.52
N ALA A 46 8.58 10.38 -7.65
CA ALA A 46 9.08 10.97 -8.88
C ALA A 46 9.07 9.94 -10.02
N LEU A 47 9.61 8.74 -9.79
CA LEU A 47 9.60 7.68 -10.81
C LEU A 47 8.18 7.27 -11.22
N TYR A 48 7.26 7.12 -10.26
CA TYR A 48 5.88 6.74 -10.54
C TYR A 48 5.17 7.80 -11.38
N PHE A 49 5.22 9.08 -10.99
CA PHE A 49 4.54 10.14 -11.72
C PHE A 49 5.23 10.49 -13.04
N SER A 50 6.56 10.57 -13.07
CA SER A 50 7.29 10.86 -14.32
C SER A 50 7.14 9.76 -15.35
N SER A 51 7.08 8.48 -14.94
CA SER A 51 6.87 7.38 -15.89
C SER A 51 5.46 7.42 -16.48
N GLY A 52 4.42 7.52 -15.64
CA GLY A 52 3.04 7.64 -16.11
C GLY A 52 2.79 8.89 -16.95
N PHE A 53 3.36 10.03 -16.57
CA PHE A 53 3.22 11.29 -17.32
C PHE A 53 4.04 11.32 -18.60
N GLY A 54 5.26 10.77 -18.60
CA GLY A 54 6.17 10.81 -19.73
C GLY A 54 5.84 9.81 -20.85
N LEU A 55 5.20 8.68 -20.51
CA LEU A 55 4.95 7.58 -21.45
C LEU A 55 4.18 8.01 -22.72
N PRO A 56 3.08 8.80 -22.64
CA PRO A 56 2.34 9.21 -23.84
C PRO A 56 3.20 10.05 -24.81
N PHE A 57 4.05 10.94 -24.29
CA PHE A 57 4.94 11.76 -25.12
C PHE A 57 6.00 10.91 -25.85
N LEU A 58 6.57 9.93 -25.14
CA LEU A 58 7.49 8.98 -25.73
C LEU A 58 6.82 8.11 -26.80
N MET A 59 5.58 7.68 -26.56
CA MET A 59 4.79 6.92 -27.54
C MET A 59 4.50 7.73 -28.80
N VAL A 60 4.09 8.99 -28.67
CA VAL A 60 3.87 9.87 -29.83
C VAL A 60 5.17 10.06 -30.62
N ARG A 61 6.28 10.33 -29.92
CA ARG A 61 7.59 10.45 -30.56
C ARG A 61 7.97 9.17 -31.31
N TYR A 62 7.70 8.01 -30.70
CA TYR A 62 7.99 6.71 -31.28
C TYR A 62 7.18 6.42 -32.54
N VAL A 63 5.87 6.70 -32.51
CA VAL A 63 4.99 6.56 -33.68
C VAL A 63 5.43 7.50 -34.79
N LYS A 64 5.67 8.78 -34.48
CA LYS A 64 6.13 9.78 -35.45
C LYS A 64 7.44 9.37 -36.14
N HIS A 65 8.40 8.81 -35.39
CA HIS A 65 9.68 8.39 -35.96
C HIS A 65 9.55 7.12 -36.81
N ARG A 66 8.51 6.31 -36.62
CA ARG A 66 8.25 5.10 -37.42
C ARG A 66 7.44 5.35 -38.69
N SER A 67 6.75 6.48 -38.77
CA SER A 67 5.92 6.86 -39.92
C SER A 67 6.67 7.64 -41.01
N LEU A 68 7.99 7.81 -40.88
CA LEU A 68 8.90 8.40 -41.88
C LEU A 68 9.87 7.33 -42.38
#